data_AF-A0A5A9PU05-F1
#
_entry.id   AF-A0A5A9PU05-F1
#
_cell.length_a   1.000
_cell.length_b   1.000
_cell.length_c   1.000
_cell.angle_alpha   90.00
_cell.angle_beta   90.00
_cell.angle_gamma   90.00
#
_symmetry.space_group_name_H-M   'P 1'
#
loop_
_entity.id
_entity.type
_entity.pdbx_description
1 polymer ?
#
loop_
_entity_poly.entity_id
_entity_poly.type
_entity_poly.pdbx_seq_one_letter_code
_entity_poly.pdbx_strand_id
1 'polypeptide(L)'
;MFLCLLLLTVIATGQAQKVPGQLKNDSCVCKINSSIWTFPAARFIEVTAQVLTQNVELPKVKANLKNITARLKRFEYLQTSGLYNALHLRQLNQELQIIQHAISETHMDNPKEAQHFLDEVSQAKHDVEKMYKDDTFNLETMKKRLRNLNNRVQTSRTVPNDFRSSCHQRIITNISSPIVTKLNSFSKSYISGAWGQDASLTSNQIYWEHCLVSGNKHGNTIRFYKLYEDFMGNKNYKDEPIAPSYSDKNAVQGSGTILYDNTVFYQCYSKAEICSFNITTKTTKRINLDGAGIDNKFPFCYYSCRDWTDIDLEADQDAVWVIYATEENHGNIVLSRLDPVELNITHTWKTHLFKRSVTSTFMVCGVLYATRYVNTYKEEVFYAFDTVTGQEINTLSVPFEKVAAGIANLNYNPVDRKLYMYNDAYLLAYDTFF
;
A
#
# COMPACT_ATOMS: atom_id res chain seq x y z
N MET A 1 -9.57 -42.37 60.30
CA MET A 1 -9.26 -42.37 58.85
C MET A 1 -8.56 -41.05 58.55
N PHE A 2 -7.31 -41.13 58.11
CA PHE A 2 -6.39 -40.02 57.85
C PHE A 2 -6.93 -38.97 56.86
N LEU A 3 -6.48 -37.72 57.03
CA LEU A 3 -5.75 -36.87 56.04
C LEU A 3 -6.01 -35.39 56.41
N CYS A 4 -5.08 -34.65 56.99
CA CYS A 4 -3.82 -34.07 56.46
C CYS A 4 -3.93 -32.54 56.45
N LEU A 5 -3.04 -31.91 57.21
CA LEU A 5 -2.77 -30.47 57.25
C LEU A 5 -2.36 -29.92 55.87
N LEU A 6 -2.69 -28.65 55.62
CA LEU A 6 -1.82 -27.72 54.91
C LEU A 6 -2.11 -26.28 55.35
N LEU A 7 -1.51 -25.88 56.47
CA LEU A 7 -1.28 -24.48 56.84
C LEU A 7 -0.15 -23.96 55.96
N LEU A 8 -0.48 -23.32 54.84
CA LEU A 8 0.48 -22.53 54.06
C LEU A 8 0.65 -21.16 54.73
N THR A 9 1.61 -21.07 55.65
CA THR A 9 2.17 -19.78 56.07
C THR A 9 3.16 -19.34 55.00
N VAL A 10 2.74 -18.40 54.14
CA VAL A 10 3.68 -17.72 53.24
C VAL A 10 4.26 -16.54 54.01
N ILE A 11 5.49 -16.71 54.49
CA ILE A 11 6.31 -15.61 55.00
C ILE A 11 6.77 -14.81 53.76
N ALA A 12 6.03 -13.77 53.40
CA ALA A 12 6.54 -12.77 52.47
C ALA A 12 7.55 -11.90 53.22
N THR A 13 8.84 -12.12 52.98
CA THR A 13 9.91 -11.23 53.44
C THR A 13 9.88 -9.95 52.61
N GLY A 14 8.93 -9.06 52.91
CA GLY A 14 9.00 -7.67 52.48
C GLY A 14 10.16 -7.00 53.21
N GLN A 15 11.30 -6.80 52.53
CA GLN A 15 12.36 -5.93 53.06
C GLN A 15 11.85 -4.49 53.08
N ALA A 16 11.28 -4.07 54.21
CA ALA A 16 11.08 -2.66 54.51
C ALA A 16 12.46 -2.03 54.79
N GLN A 17 12.97 -1.26 53.83
CA GLN A 17 14.21 -0.50 54.06
C GLN A 17 13.88 0.76 54.86
N LYS A 18 14.39 0.84 56.10
CA LYS A 18 14.37 2.08 56.86
C LYS A 18 15.35 3.05 56.22
N VAL A 19 14.83 4.13 55.66
CA VAL A 19 15.65 5.23 55.11
C VAL A 19 15.78 6.29 56.21
N PRO A 20 16.99 6.57 56.73
CA PRO A 20 17.19 7.63 57.71
C PRO A 20 16.95 8.99 57.05
N GLY A 21 16.05 9.79 57.62
CA GLY A 21 15.81 11.18 57.22
C GLY A 21 16.70 12.15 57.99
N GLN A 22 16.95 13.33 57.42
CA GLN A 22 17.58 14.46 58.11
C GLN A 22 16.53 15.52 58.42
N LEU A 23 16.51 16.00 59.67
CA LEU A 23 15.68 17.14 60.05
C LEU A 23 16.34 18.43 59.55
N LYS A 24 15.66 19.17 58.68
CA LYS A 24 16.05 20.51 58.22
C LYS A 24 14.84 21.44 58.33
N ASN A 25 15.00 22.57 59.01
CA ASN A 25 13.97 23.61 59.16
C ASN A 25 12.59 23.05 59.56
N ASP A 26 12.54 22.34 60.69
CA ASP A 26 11.34 21.69 61.24
C ASP A 26 10.65 20.67 60.32
N SER A 27 11.32 20.23 59.25
CA SER A 27 10.82 19.22 58.33
C SER A 27 11.82 18.08 58.18
N CYS A 28 11.34 16.83 58.24
CA CYS A 28 12.16 15.66 58.00
C CYS A 28 12.29 15.42 56.48
N VAL A 29 13.52 15.41 55.97
CA VAL A 29 13.80 15.32 54.53
C VAL A 29 14.63 14.06 54.24
N CYS A 30 14.18 13.25 53.29
CA CYS A 30 14.87 12.02 52.86
C CYS A 30 15.39 12.19 51.43
N LYS A 31 16.63 11.76 51.18
CA LYS A 31 17.20 11.76 49.83
C LYS A 31 16.72 10.51 49.08
N ILE A 32 15.77 10.67 48.16
CA ILE A 32 15.21 9.57 47.36
C ILE A 32 16.02 9.42 46.06
N ASN A 33 16.43 8.19 45.74
CA ASN A 33 17.07 7.86 44.47
C ASN A 33 15.99 7.56 43.41
N SER A 34 15.84 8.44 42.41
CA SER A 34 14.81 8.35 41.37
C SER A 34 14.97 7.17 40.41
N SER A 35 16.15 6.56 40.33
CA SER A 35 16.43 5.39 39.48
C SER A 35 15.75 4.10 39.97
N ILE A 36 15.24 4.09 41.20
CA ILE A 36 14.53 2.94 41.79
C ILE A 36 13.07 2.88 41.30
N TRP A 37 12.56 3.96 40.70
CA TRP A 37 11.16 4.12 40.30
C TRP A 37 10.94 4.14 38.78
N THR A 38 11.89 3.63 37.98
CA THR A 38 11.60 3.31 36.58
C THR A 38 10.49 2.25 36.52
N PHE A 39 9.33 2.65 36.00
CA PHE A 39 8.10 1.85 35.94
C PHE A 39 8.38 0.45 35.36
N PRO A 40 8.31 -0.63 36.16
CA PRO A 40 8.60 -1.97 35.67
C PRO A 40 7.31 -2.57 35.10
N ALA A 41 7.08 -2.40 33.79
CA ALA A 41 5.92 -2.93 33.09
C ALA A 41 5.72 -4.46 33.32
N ALA A 42 6.79 -5.21 33.57
CA ALA A 42 6.72 -6.65 33.86
C ALA A 42 6.05 -7.00 35.19
N ARG A 43 6.13 -6.14 36.22
CA ARG A 43 5.56 -6.42 37.55
C ARG A 43 4.05 -6.19 37.64
N PHE A 44 3.45 -5.48 36.67
CA PHE A 44 2.02 -5.19 36.70
C PHE A 44 1.15 -6.41 36.33
N ILE A 45 1.70 -7.37 35.58
CA ILE A 45 1.00 -8.59 35.16
C ILE A 45 0.72 -9.52 36.36
N GLU A 46 1.68 -9.65 37.29
CA GLU A 46 1.48 -10.44 38.51
C GLU A 46 0.57 -9.75 39.53
N VAL A 47 0.60 -8.42 39.63
CA VAL A 47 -0.26 -7.66 40.56
C VAL A 47 -1.74 -7.76 40.15
N THR A 48 -2.07 -7.78 38.85
CA THR A 48 -3.45 -8.00 38.39
C THR A 48 -4.03 -9.34 38.84
N ALA A 49 -3.21 -10.37 39.07
CA ALA A 49 -3.66 -11.65 39.60
C ALA A 49 -3.88 -11.62 41.13
N GLN A 50 -3.16 -10.77 41.88
CA GLN A 50 -3.29 -10.65 43.33
C GLN A 50 -4.39 -9.68 43.80
N VAL A 51 -4.83 -8.73 42.96
CA VAL A 51 -5.88 -7.77 43.35
C VAL A 51 -7.26 -8.42 43.52
N LEU A 52 -7.45 -9.67 43.06
CA LEU A 52 -8.72 -10.39 43.20
C LEU A 52 -8.99 -10.93 44.62
N THR A 53 -8.10 -10.77 45.59
CA THR A 53 -8.24 -11.44 46.91
C THR A 53 -7.99 -10.61 48.16
N GLN A 54 -7.96 -9.27 48.13
CA GLN A 54 -7.94 -8.48 49.38
C GLN A 54 -8.96 -7.33 49.44
N ASN A 55 -9.77 -7.37 50.49
CA ASN A 55 -11.11 -6.77 50.57
C ASN A 55 -11.18 -5.47 51.41
N VAL A 56 -10.13 -4.63 51.43
CA VAL A 56 -10.05 -3.55 52.45
C VAL A 56 -9.95 -2.11 51.92
N GLU A 57 -9.75 -1.84 50.62
CA GLU A 57 -9.76 -0.44 50.11
C GLU A 57 -10.59 -0.22 48.82
N LEU A 58 -11.59 -1.08 48.57
CA LEU A 58 -12.40 -1.05 47.36
C LEU A 58 -13.16 0.28 47.08
N PRO A 59 -13.70 1.03 48.07
CA PRO A 59 -14.57 2.18 47.77
C PRO A 59 -13.83 3.38 47.16
N LYS A 60 -12.66 3.74 47.68
CA LYS A 60 -11.85 4.86 47.17
C LYS A 60 -11.26 4.53 45.80
N VAL A 61 -10.80 3.29 45.61
CA VAL A 61 -10.30 2.84 44.31
C VAL A 61 -11.42 2.78 43.28
N LYS A 62 -12.63 2.29 43.64
CA LYS A 62 -13.82 2.37 42.76
C LYS A 62 -14.21 3.81 42.43
N ALA A 63 -14.18 4.72 43.40
CA ALA A 63 -14.52 6.12 43.17
C ALA A 63 -13.51 6.80 42.24
N ASN A 64 -12.21 6.54 42.45
CA ASN A 64 -11.14 7.04 41.57
C ASN A 64 -11.25 6.44 40.17
N LEU A 65 -11.49 5.14 40.04
CA LEU A 65 -11.75 4.49 38.75
C LEU A 65 -12.95 5.13 38.06
N LYS A 66 -14.07 5.31 38.76
CA LYS A 66 -15.28 5.93 38.19
C LYS A 66 -15.03 7.36 37.72
N ASN A 67 -14.23 8.14 38.46
CA ASN A 67 -13.82 9.49 38.09
C ASN A 67 -12.89 9.48 36.85
N ILE A 68 -11.89 8.60 36.83
CA ILE A 68 -10.96 8.44 35.71
C ILE A 68 -11.71 7.98 34.46
N THR A 69 -12.59 6.97 34.56
CA THR A 69 -13.42 6.50 33.45
C THR A 69 -14.35 7.60 32.92
N ALA A 70 -14.97 8.41 33.80
CA ALA A 70 -15.80 9.54 33.37
C ALA A 70 -14.99 10.63 32.64
N ARG A 71 -13.74 10.88 33.07
CA ARG A 71 -12.83 11.80 32.38
C ARG A 71 -12.41 11.26 31.01
N LEU A 72 -12.11 9.96 30.92
CA LEU A 72 -11.69 9.30 29.68
C LEU A 72 -12.83 9.11 28.68
N LYS A 73 -14.09 9.05 29.13
CA LYS A 73 -15.27 8.91 28.25
C LYS A 73 -15.38 10.01 27.19
N ARG A 74 -14.93 11.24 27.51
CA ARG A 74 -14.87 12.35 26.54
C ARG A 74 -13.81 12.17 25.45
N PHE A 75 -12.88 11.24 25.64
CA PHE A 75 -11.82 10.90 24.69
C PHE A 75 -12.07 9.55 24.01
N GLU A 76 -13.16 8.86 24.35
CA GLU A 76 -13.56 7.58 23.73
C GLU A 76 -13.76 7.73 22.22
N TYR A 77 -14.20 8.91 21.76
CA TYR A 77 -14.28 9.24 20.33
C TYR A 77 -12.94 9.14 19.61
N LEU A 78 -11.81 9.39 20.30
CA LEU A 78 -10.49 9.26 19.71
C LEU A 78 -10.19 7.79 19.39
N GLN A 79 -10.60 6.88 20.26
CA GLN A 79 -10.41 5.44 20.05
C GLN A 79 -11.40 4.88 19.02
N THR A 80 -12.67 5.26 19.08
CA THR A 80 -13.69 4.76 18.14
C THR A 80 -13.57 5.35 16.73
N SER A 81 -12.99 6.55 16.59
CA SER A 81 -12.71 7.18 15.29
C SER A 81 -11.31 6.82 14.75
N GLY A 82 -10.55 5.97 15.44
CA GLY A 82 -9.19 5.59 15.05
C GLY A 82 -8.14 6.72 15.16
N LEU A 83 -8.48 7.83 15.82
CA LEU A 83 -7.60 8.99 16.07
C LEU A 83 -6.59 8.72 17.22
N TYR A 84 -6.82 7.68 18.01
CA TYR A 84 -5.93 7.17 19.03
C TYR A 84 -5.76 5.66 18.84
N ASN A 85 -4.66 5.28 18.18
CA ASN A 85 -4.15 3.91 18.20
C ASN A 85 -3.06 3.82 19.27
N ALA A 86 -3.07 2.73 20.04
CA ALA A 86 -2.03 2.46 21.03
C ALA A 86 -0.63 2.65 20.41
N LEU A 87 0.20 3.42 21.09
CA LEU A 87 1.56 3.80 20.72
C LEU A 87 2.36 2.61 20.16
N HIS A 88 2.56 2.53 18.84
CA HIS A 88 3.47 1.57 18.22
C HIS A 88 4.83 2.21 17.95
N LEU A 89 5.46 2.83 18.95
CA LEU A 89 6.82 3.38 18.84
C LEU A 89 7.84 2.31 18.37
N ARG A 90 7.56 1.03 18.67
CA ARG A 90 8.33 -0.10 18.13
C ARG A 90 8.26 -0.21 16.61
N GLN A 91 7.10 0.06 15.99
CA GLN A 91 6.96 0.08 14.53
C GLN A 91 7.73 1.26 13.93
N LEU A 92 7.66 2.44 14.56
CA LEU A 92 8.44 3.62 14.11
C LEU A 92 9.96 3.34 14.14
N ASN A 93 10.45 2.67 15.19
CA ASN A 93 11.84 2.25 15.24
C ASN A 93 12.20 1.22 14.16
N GLN A 94 11.28 0.30 13.81
CA GLN A 94 11.48 -0.63 12.71
C GLN A 94 11.51 0.09 11.36
N GLU A 95 10.59 1.04 11.12
CA GLU A 95 10.60 1.88 9.92
C GLU A 95 11.90 2.67 9.78
N LEU A 96 12.39 3.28 10.88
CA LEU A 96 13.67 3.99 10.90
C LEU A 96 14.85 3.07 10.55
N GLN A 97 14.86 1.82 11.04
CA GLN A 97 15.88 0.84 10.69
C GLN A 97 15.83 0.45 9.20
N ILE A 98 14.63 0.28 8.65
CA ILE A 98 14.44 -0.01 7.22
C ILE A 98 14.95 1.16 6.37
N ILE A 99 14.60 2.40 6.72
CA ILE A 99 15.07 3.60 6.02
C ILE A 99 16.59 3.72 6.13
N GLN A 100 17.17 3.45 7.31
CA GLN A 100 18.62 3.50 7.50
C GLN A 100 19.35 2.47 6.62
N HIS A 101 18.82 1.24 6.53
CA HIS A 101 19.32 0.23 5.61
C HIS A 101 19.23 0.71 4.15
N ALA A 102 18.12 1.36 3.79
CA ALA A 102 17.93 1.89 2.45
C ALA A 102 18.91 3.00 2.08
N ILE A 103 19.27 3.87 3.03
CA ILE A 103 20.28 4.92 2.84
C ILE A 103 21.68 4.31 2.69
N SER A 104 22.02 3.26 3.44
CA SER A 104 23.32 2.59 3.28
C SER A 104 23.50 1.99 1.89
N GLU A 105 22.43 1.51 1.26
CA GLU A 105 22.48 1.08 -0.15
C GLU A 105 22.64 2.27 -1.11
N THR A 106 22.00 3.42 -0.80
CA THR A 106 22.11 4.68 -1.57
C THR A 106 23.49 5.35 -1.48
N HIS A 107 24.23 5.11 -0.40
CA HIS A 107 25.56 5.69 -0.17
C HIS A 107 26.58 5.32 -1.26
N MET A 108 26.35 4.22 -1.99
CA MET A 108 27.22 3.82 -3.10
C MET A 108 27.11 4.75 -4.33
N ASP A 109 26.03 5.53 -4.42
CA ASP A 109 25.66 6.27 -5.64
C ASP A 109 25.83 7.80 -5.51
N ASN A 110 25.43 8.38 -4.37
CA ASN A 110 25.57 9.81 -4.09
C ASN A 110 25.94 10.07 -2.61
N PRO A 111 27.24 10.13 -2.27
CA PRO A 111 27.69 10.16 -0.87
C PRO A 111 27.25 11.41 -0.09
N LYS A 112 27.13 12.57 -0.77
CA LYS A 112 26.75 13.84 -0.12
C LYS A 112 25.29 13.85 0.30
N GLU A 113 24.42 13.33 -0.57
CA GLU A 113 22.98 13.26 -0.31
C GLU A 113 22.64 12.17 0.69
N ALA A 114 23.35 11.03 0.64
CA ALA A 114 23.28 9.98 1.65
C ALA A 114 23.62 10.50 3.06
N GLN A 115 24.66 11.34 3.21
CA GLN A 115 25.02 11.93 4.49
C GLN A 115 23.91 12.83 5.05
N HIS A 116 23.28 13.65 4.20
CA HIS A 116 22.15 14.49 4.61
C HIS A 116 20.96 13.65 5.11
N PHE A 117 20.65 12.52 4.45
CA PHE A 117 19.62 11.61 4.93
C PHE A 117 19.98 10.92 6.24
N LEU A 118 21.25 10.57 6.46
CA LEU A 118 21.72 10.01 7.73
C LEU A 118 21.53 10.99 8.89
N ASP A 119 21.78 12.27 8.66
CA ASP A 119 21.56 13.33 9.66
C ASP A 119 20.06 13.49 9.96
N GLU A 120 19.21 13.49 8.93
CA GLU A 120 17.74 13.53 9.09
C GLU A 120 17.20 12.30 9.85
N VAL A 121 17.67 11.09 9.53
CA VAL A 121 17.30 9.85 10.24
C VAL A 121 17.76 9.88 11.69
N SER A 122 18.98 10.38 11.95
CA SER A 122 19.52 10.50 13.31
C SER A 122 18.69 11.48 14.15
N GLN A 123 18.29 12.61 13.57
CA GLN A 123 17.38 13.55 14.21
C GLN A 123 16.00 12.92 14.45
N ALA A 124 15.43 12.21 13.46
CA ALA A 124 14.15 11.55 13.62
C ALA A 124 14.18 10.46 14.70
N LYS A 125 15.28 9.69 14.80
CA LYS A 125 15.50 8.72 15.88
C LYS A 125 15.55 9.41 17.24
N HIS A 126 16.27 10.52 17.35
CA HIS A 126 16.30 11.32 18.58
C HIS A 126 14.90 11.84 18.96
N ASP A 127 14.14 12.30 17.98
CA ASP A 127 12.76 12.75 18.17
C ASP A 127 11.86 11.60 18.67
N VAL A 128 11.97 10.38 18.10
CA VAL A 128 11.26 9.16 18.56
C VAL A 128 11.69 8.72 19.97
N GLU A 129 12.96 8.87 20.33
CA GLU A 129 13.46 8.59 21.68
C GLU A 129 13.00 9.63 22.72
N LYS A 130 12.93 10.90 22.33
CA LYS A 130 12.39 11.98 23.18
C LYS A 130 10.88 11.78 23.38
N MET A 131 10.20 11.38 22.32
CA MET A 131 8.82 10.91 22.35
C MET A 131 8.60 9.82 23.43
N TYR A 132 9.49 8.81 23.55
CA TYR A 132 9.41 7.84 24.66
C TYR A 132 9.47 8.45 26.07
N LYS A 133 9.99 9.67 26.22
CA LYS A 133 10.24 10.35 27.50
C LYS A 133 9.24 11.46 27.81
N ASP A 134 8.75 12.16 26.79
CA ASP A 134 7.88 13.32 26.90
C ASP A 134 6.51 13.00 26.26
N ASP A 135 5.45 12.94 27.06
CA ASP A 135 4.08 12.47 26.75
C ASP A 135 3.27 13.37 25.76
N THR A 136 3.95 14.16 24.93
CA THR A 136 3.37 15.08 23.95
C THR A 136 3.45 14.49 22.55
N PHE A 137 2.34 14.03 21.97
CA PHE A 137 2.37 13.32 20.69
C PHE A 137 1.32 13.74 19.66
N ASN A 138 1.83 14.14 18.49
CA ASN A 138 1.16 14.01 17.19
C ASN A 138 1.91 12.95 16.37
N LEU A 139 1.62 11.67 16.63
CA LEU A 139 2.24 10.50 16.00
C LEU A 139 2.00 10.45 14.47
N GLU A 140 0.88 11.03 14.03
CA GLU A 140 0.55 11.18 12.61
C GLU A 140 1.59 12.06 11.88
N THR A 141 2.04 13.15 12.52
CA THR A 141 3.07 14.03 11.97
C THR A 141 4.40 13.29 11.80
N MET A 142 4.78 12.45 12.77
CA MET A 142 6.00 11.66 12.67
C MET A 142 5.93 10.61 11.57
N LYS A 143 4.82 9.87 11.48
CA LYS A 143 4.59 8.90 10.38
C LYS A 143 4.66 9.58 9.01
N LYS A 144 4.04 10.74 8.85
CA LYS A 144 4.12 11.55 7.62
C LYS A 144 5.57 11.94 7.28
N ARG A 145 6.34 12.37 8.28
CA ARG A 145 7.76 12.73 8.10
C ARG A 145 8.60 11.53 7.68
N LEU A 146 8.45 10.37 8.33
CA LEU A 146 9.17 9.15 7.99
C LEU A 146 8.81 8.63 6.59
N ARG A 147 7.53 8.69 6.21
CA ARG A 147 7.09 8.33 4.85
C ARG A 147 7.72 9.24 3.80
N ASN A 148 7.70 10.56 4.01
CA ASN A 148 8.32 11.52 3.10
C ASN A 148 9.83 11.25 2.98
N LEU A 149 10.51 11.04 4.11
CA LEU A 149 11.92 10.67 4.12
C LEU A 149 12.19 9.37 3.36
N ASN A 150 11.39 8.32 3.59
CA ASN A 150 11.50 7.06 2.85
C ASN A 150 11.34 7.28 1.34
N ASN A 151 10.29 8.00 0.91
CA ASN A 151 10.06 8.26 -0.51
C ASN A 151 11.22 9.05 -1.14
N ARG A 152 11.80 10.02 -0.43
CA ARG A 152 13.00 10.77 -0.87
C ARG A 152 14.23 9.87 -0.98
N VAL A 153 14.43 8.94 -0.04
CA VAL A 153 15.52 7.95 -0.11
C VAL A 153 15.34 7.03 -1.30
N GLN A 154 14.13 6.50 -1.53
CA GLN A 154 13.85 5.66 -2.70
C GLN A 154 14.09 6.38 -4.03
N THR A 155 13.77 7.67 -4.07
CA THR A 155 14.04 8.55 -5.22
C THR A 155 15.53 8.78 -5.45
N SER A 156 16.35 8.77 -4.38
CA SER A 156 17.77 9.12 -4.41
C SER A 156 18.71 7.92 -4.62
N ARG A 157 18.27 6.69 -4.38
CA ARG A 157 18.97 5.48 -4.88
C ARG A 157 19.21 5.67 -6.37
N THR A 158 20.34 5.24 -6.95
CA THR A 158 20.53 5.44 -8.41
C THR A 158 19.35 4.86 -9.14
N VAL A 159 18.50 5.75 -9.62
CA VAL A 159 17.65 5.46 -10.73
C VAL A 159 18.53 5.77 -11.93
N PRO A 160 18.83 4.77 -12.78
CA PRO A 160 19.82 4.94 -13.83
C PRO A 160 19.51 6.17 -14.70
N ASN A 161 20.50 6.76 -15.39
CA ASN A 161 20.31 8.03 -16.11
C ASN A 161 19.21 7.98 -17.19
N ASP A 162 18.77 6.79 -17.59
CA ASP A 162 17.59 6.49 -18.40
C ASP A 162 16.25 6.79 -17.69
N PHE A 163 16.22 6.76 -16.34
CA PHE A 163 15.05 7.08 -15.50
C PHE A 163 14.65 8.55 -15.50
N ARG A 164 15.56 9.46 -15.87
CA ARG A 164 15.14 10.80 -16.29
C ARG A 164 14.46 10.62 -17.64
N SER A 165 13.20 10.17 -17.57
CA SER A 165 12.35 9.92 -18.71
C SER A 165 12.55 11.05 -19.70
N SER A 166 12.86 10.68 -20.95
CA SER A 166 12.87 11.61 -22.09
C SER A 166 11.50 12.27 -22.30
N CYS A 167 10.50 11.86 -21.52
CA CYS A 167 9.20 12.45 -21.30
C CYS A 167 9.32 13.83 -20.60
N HIS A 168 9.48 14.88 -21.41
CA HIS A 168 9.67 16.26 -20.95
C HIS A 168 8.38 16.92 -20.39
N GLN A 169 7.21 16.34 -20.67
CA GLN A 169 5.92 16.79 -20.16
C GLN A 169 5.28 15.67 -19.35
N ARG A 170 5.27 15.83 -18.03
CA ARG A 170 4.93 14.75 -17.08
C ARG A 170 3.53 14.85 -16.49
N ILE A 171 2.88 16.01 -16.59
CA ILE A 171 1.56 16.27 -16.02
C ILE A 171 0.51 16.24 -17.12
N ILE A 172 -0.46 15.35 -17.01
CA ILE A 172 -1.55 15.26 -17.99
C ILE A 172 -2.41 16.52 -17.94
N THR A 173 -2.74 17.05 -19.11
CA THR A 173 -3.55 18.27 -19.28
C THR A 173 -4.93 17.96 -19.84
N ASN A 174 -5.04 16.96 -20.72
CA ASN A 174 -6.31 16.60 -21.36
C ASN A 174 -6.35 15.12 -21.79
N ILE A 175 -7.57 14.59 -21.93
CA ILE A 175 -7.88 13.28 -22.48
C ILE A 175 -9.00 13.48 -23.51
N SER A 176 -8.86 12.91 -24.71
CA SER A 176 -9.85 13.06 -25.78
C SER A 176 -11.19 12.38 -25.45
N SER A 177 -12.21 12.59 -26.29
CA SER A 177 -13.34 11.65 -26.37
C SER A 177 -12.85 10.26 -26.85
N PRO A 178 -13.59 9.17 -26.57
CA PRO A 178 -13.20 7.83 -26.98
C PRO A 178 -12.99 7.73 -28.50
N ILE A 179 -11.80 7.31 -28.92
CA ILE A 179 -11.47 7.03 -30.32
C ILE A 179 -11.74 5.57 -30.71
N VAL A 180 -11.83 4.70 -29.71
CA VAL A 180 -12.33 3.32 -29.85
C VAL A 180 -13.50 3.16 -28.91
N THR A 181 -14.57 2.54 -29.39
CA THR A 181 -15.69 2.07 -28.55
C THR A 181 -16.22 0.78 -29.14
N LYS A 182 -15.97 -0.33 -28.44
CA LYS A 182 -16.32 -1.68 -28.89
C LYS A 182 -16.72 -2.52 -27.69
N LEU A 183 -17.59 -3.52 -27.89
CA LEU A 183 -17.81 -4.57 -26.88
C LEU A 183 -16.64 -5.56 -26.88
N ASN A 184 -16.35 -6.13 -25.72
CA ASN A 184 -15.44 -7.26 -25.61
C ASN A 184 -15.84 -8.38 -26.59
N SER A 185 -14.87 -9.23 -26.92
CA SER A 185 -14.97 -10.19 -28.01
C SER A 185 -15.76 -11.46 -27.65
N PHE A 186 -16.32 -11.52 -26.44
CA PHE A 186 -17.06 -12.68 -25.93
C PHE A 186 -18.55 -12.36 -25.75
N SER A 187 -18.90 -11.52 -24.77
CA SER A 187 -20.28 -11.14 -24.49
C SER A 187 -20.36 -9.98 -23.49
N LYS A 188 -21.51 -9.30 -23.44
CA LYS A 188 -21.80 -8.26 -22.43
C LYS A 188 -21.76 -8.74 -20.97
N SER A 189 -21.76 -10.06 -20.72
CA SER A 189 -21.66 -10.60 -19.35
C SER A 189 -20.25 -10.56 -18.77
N TYR A 190 -19.22 -10.46 -19.62
CA TYR A 190 -17.82 -10.34 -19.20
C TYR A 190 -17.56 -8.88 -18.86
N ILE A 191 -17.95 -8.47 -17.66
CA ILE A 191 -17.85 -7.07 -17.29
C ILE A 191 -16.42 -6.71 -16.89
N SER A 192 -15.60 -7.66 -16.40
CA SER A 192 -14.22 -7.45 -15.95
C SER A 192 -13.18 -8.05 -16.90
N GLY A 193 -12.11 -7.29 -17.13
CA GLY A 193 -10.98 -7.70 -17.95
C GLY A 193 -10.01 -6.54 -18.13
N ALA A 194 -9.08 -6.72 -19.06
CA ALA A 194 -8.17 -5.68 -19.53
C ALA A 194 -7.94 -5.85 -21.03
N TRP A 195 -7.50 -4.79 -21.69
CA TRP A 195 -7.12 -4.83 -23.09
C TRP A 195 -6.13 -3.71 -23.38
N GLY A 196 -5.45 -3.81 -24.51
CA GLY A 196 -4.57 -2.74 -24.96
C GLY A 196 -3.73 -3.17 -26.15
N GLN A 197 -2.63 -2.45 -26.35
CA GLN A 197 -1.54 -2.87 -27.22
C GLN A 197 -0.33 -3.28 -26.37
N ASP A 198 0.61 -4.01 -26.97
CA ASP A 198 1.92 -4.24 -26.33
C ASP A 198 2.58 -2.90 -26.02
N ALA A 199 3.04 -2.72 -24.79
CA ALA A 199 3.63 -1.49 -24.29
C ALA A 199 5.15 -1.38 -24.56
N SER A 200 5.77 -2.41 -25.15
CA SER A 200 7.19 -2.38 -25.53
C SER A 200 7.42 -1.63 -26.84
N LEU A 201 8.39 -0.71 -26.85
CA LEU A 201 8.79 0.08 -28.04
C LEU A 201 9.36 -0.77 -29.18
N THR A 202 9.88 -1.95 -28.88
CA THR A 202 10.47 -2.87 -29.86
C THR A 202 9.46 -3.88 -30.41
N SER A 203 8.25 -3.89 -29.87
CA SER A 203 7.18 -4.82 -30.25
C SER A 203 6.45 -4.36 -31.51
N ASN A 204 5.93 -5.32 -32.26
CA ASN A 204 4.97 -5.02 -33.32
C ASN A 204 3.64 -4.57 -32.68
N GLN A 205 2.90 -3.69 -33.34
CA GLN A 205 1.56 -3.28 -32.89
C GLN A 205 0.61 -4.48 -32.87
N ILE A 206 0.49 -5.12 -31.71
CA ILE A 206 -0.39 -6.24 -31.45
C ILE A 206 -1.42 -5.79 -30.44
N TYR A 207 -2.69 -5.96 -30.78
CA TYR A 207 -3.80 -5.74 -29.85
C TYR A 207 -4.02 -7.01 -29.04
N TRP A 208 -4.29 -6.85 -27.76
CA TRP A 208 -4.61 -7.96 -26.88
C TRP A 208 -5.86 -7.66 -26.05
N GLU A 209 -6.58 -8.72 -25.70
CA GLU A 209 -7.78 -8.65 -24.88
C GLU A 209 -7.77 -9.82 -23.88
N HIS A 210 -8.07 -9.52 -22.62
CA HIS A 210 -8.20 -10.48 -21.54
C HIS A 210 -9.55 -10.29 -20.85
N CYS A 211 -10.45 -11.26 -20.98
CA CYS A 211 -11.72 -11.28 -20.25
C CYS A 211 -11.66 -12.27 -19.08
N LEU A 212 -12.15 -11.87 -17.91
CA LEU A 212 -12.24 -12.75 -16.75
C LEU A 212 -13.49 -13.63 -16.83
N VAL A 213 -13.28 -14.96 -16.83
CA VAL A 213 -14.31 -15.94 -17.18
C VAL A 213 -15.04 -16.53 -15.96
N SER A 214 -14.36 -16.71 -14.83
CA SER A 214 -14.95 -17.32 -13.64
C SER A 214 -15.45 -16.24 -12.71
N GLY A 215 -16.74 -15.87 -12.83
CA GLY A 215 -17.38 -14.87 -11.95
C GLY A 215 -16.71 -13.49 -11.98
N ASN A 216 -16.16 -13.09 -13.13
CA ASN A 216 -15.36 -11.86 -13.28
C ASN A 216 -14.12 -11.79 -12.38
N LYS A 217 -13.59 -12.95 -11.93
CA LYS A 217 -12.45 -13.08 -11.02
C LYS A 217 -11.20 -13.62 -11.71
N HIS A 218 -11.33 -14.74 -12.42
CA HIS A 218 -10.17 -15.50 -12.93
C HIS A 218 -10.16 -15.59 -14.45
N GLY A 219 -8.97 -15.70 -15.02
CA GLY A 219 -8.76 -15.91 -16.46
C GLY A 219 -7.53 -16.76 -16.73
N ASN A 220 -7.47 -17.41 -17.91
CA ASN A 220 -6.37 -18.29 -18.29
C ASN A 220 -6.02 -18.23 -19.77
N THR A 221 -6.58 -17.28 -20.52
CA THR A 221 -6.36 -17.14 -21.95
C THR A 221 -6.36 -15.67 -22.32
N ILE A 222 -5.38 -15.27 -23.13
CA ILE A 222 -5.26 -13.92 -23.68
C ILE A 222 -5.50 -14.03 -25.18
N ARG A 223 -6.36 -13.17 -25.72
CA ARG A 223 -6.65 -13.11 -27.15
C ARG A 223 -5.79 -12.04 -27.80
N PHE A 224 -5.16 -12.36 -28.93
CA PHE A 224 -4.31 -11.45 -29.69
C PHE A 224 -4.85 -11.21 -31.10
N TYR A 225 -4.65 -9.98 -31.59
CA TYR A 225 -4.96 -9.55 -32.95
C TYR A 225 -3.75 -8.81 -33.53
N LYS A 226 -3.37 -9.17 -34.77
CA LYS A 226 -2.24 -8.53 -35.45
C LYS A 226 -2.60 -7.20 -36.12
N LEU A 227 -3.86 -7.04 -36.51
CA LEU A 227 -4.33 -5.86 -37.24
C LEU A 227 -5.46 -5.20 -36.46
N TYR A 228 -5.54 -3.87 -36.56
CA TYR A 228 -6.63 -3.10 -35.95
C TYR A 228 -8.00 -3.52 -36.52
N GLU A 229 -8.10 -3.77 -37.83
CA GLU A 229 -9.35 -4.23 -38.47
C GLU A 229 -9.80 -5.59 -37.94
N ASP A 230 -8.86 -6.51 -37.71
CA ASP A 230 -9.12 -7.81 -37.11
C ASP A 230 -9.60 -7.68 -35.66
N PHE A 231 -8.98 -6.78 -34.88
CA PHE A 231 -9.44 -6.44 -33.54
C PHE A 231 -10.86 -5.88 -33.55
N MET A 232 -11.14 -4.88 -34.39
CA MET A 232 -12.46 -4.25 -34.47
C MET A 232 -13.54 -5.22 -34.96
N GLY A 233 -13.19 -6.07 -35.93
CA GLY A 233 -14.10 -7.08 -36.50
C GLY A 233 -14.20 -8.38 -35.71
N ASN A 234 -13.38 -8.57 -34.67
CA ASN A 234 -13.22 -9.83 -33.94
C ASN A 234 -12.91 -11.03 -34.88
N LYS A 235 -11.93 -10.86 -35.78
CA LYS A 235 -11.52 -11.86 -36.79
C LYS A 235 -10.04 -12.22 -36.63
N ASN A 236 -9.64 -13.37 -37.20
CA ASN A 236 -8.24 -13.81 -37.31
C ASN A 236 -7.44 -13.73 -36.00
N TYR A 237 -8.11 -13.92 -34.86
CA TYR A 237 -7.50 -13.83 -33.55
C TYR A 237 -6.71 -15.10 -33.21
N LYS A 238 -5.77 -14.96 -32.28
CA LYS A 238 -5.06 -16.08 -31.66
C LYS A 238 -5.34 -16.08 -30.17
N ASP A 239 -5.94 -17.16 -29.67
CA ASP A 239 -6.10 -17.40 -28.25
C ASP A 239 -4.85 -18.11 -27.71
N GLU A 240 -4.22 -17.51 -26.70
CA GLU A 240 -3.00 -18.00 -26.07
C GLU A 240 -3.31 -18.44 -24.63
N PRO A 241 -3.31 -19.74 -24.33
CA PRO A 241 -3.51 -20.22 -22.98
C PRO A 241 -2.27 -19.94 -22.13
N ILE A 242 -2.41 -19.10 -21.11
CA ILE A 242 -1.35 -18.81 -20.13
C ILE A 242 -1.33 -19.87 -19.01
N ALA A 243 -2.43 -20.59 -18.83
CA ALA A 243 -2.57 -21.67 -17.86
C ALA A 243 -3.58 -22.74 -18.35
N PRO A 244 -3.46 -24.01 -17.90
CA PRO A 244 -4.35 -25.09 -18.34
C PRO A 244 -5.84 -24.88 -18.00
N SER A 245 -6.14 -24.14 -16.92
CA SER A 245 -7.51 -23.78 -16.53
C SER A 245 -7.53 -22.48 -15.72
N TYR A 246 -8.69 -21.86 -15.55
CA TYR A 246 -8.88 -20.65 -14.71
C TYR A 246 -8.68 -20.90 -13.21
N SER A 247 -8.50 -22.15 -12.78
CA SER A 247 -8.26 -22.53 -11.39
C SER A 247 -6.84 -23.05 -11.15
N ASP A 248 -5.99 -23.04 -12.19
CA ASP A 248 -4.59 -23.43 -12.07
C ASP A 248 -3.80 -22.38 -11.28
N LYS A 249 -2.73 -22.80 -10.60
CA LYS A 249 -1.87 -21.89 -9.83
C LYS A 249 -1.27 -20.76 -10.68
N ASN A 250 -1.08 -20.97 -11.99
CA ASN A 250 -0.55 -19.99 -12.93
C ASN A 250 -1.66 -19.15 -13.63
N ALA A 251 -2.94 -19.36 -13.30
CA ALA A 251 -4.02 -18.55 -13.84
C ALA A 251 -3.98 -17.11 -13.31
N VAL A 252 -4.64 -16.20 -14.04
CA VAL A 252 -4.81 -14.81 -13.62
C VAL A 252 -5.91 -14.72 -12.57
N GLN A 253 -5.66 -13.88 -11.55
CA GLN A 253 -6.68 -13.33 -10.69
C GLN A 253 -6.77 -11.81 -10.92
N GLY A 254 -7.99 -11.30 -11.08
CA GLY A 254 -8.24 -9.87 -11.22
C GLY A 254 -7.96 -9.29 -12.60
N SER A 255 -8.34 -8.02 -12.78
CA SER A 255 -8.31 -7.34 -14.08
C SER A 255 -7.04 -6.54 -14.34
N GLY A 256 -6.10 -6.44 -13.39
CA GLY A 256 -4.81 -5.76 -13.58
C GLY A 256 -3.83 -6.55 -14.45
N THR A 257 -4.20 -6.92 -15.68
CA THR A 257 -3.32 -7.61 -16.63
C THR A 257 -2.69 -6.61 -17.57
N ILE A 258 -1.41 -6.79 -17.91
CA ILE A 258 -0.72 -6.01 -18.95
C ILE A 258 0.09 -6.92 -19.86
N LEU A 259 0.42 -6.42 -21.05
CA LEU A 259 1.36 -7.02 -21.99
C LEU A 259 2.55 -6.06 -22.18
N TYR A 260 3.74 -6.55 -21.86
CA TYR A 260 4.98 -5.81 -22.09
C TYR A 260 6.03 -6.77 -22.65
N ASP A 261 6.52 -6.45 -23.85
CA ASP A 261 7.59 -7.19 -24.54
C ASP A 261 7.26 -8.68 -24.67
N ASN A 262 6.08 -8.98 -25.24
CA ASN A 262 5.59 -10.34 -25.46
C ASN A 262 5.53 -11.20 -24.16
N THR A 263 5.46 -10.55 -23.00
CA THR A 263 5.29 -11.15 -21.68
C THR A 263 4.04 -10.59 -21.02
N VAL A 264 3.18 -11.48 -20.53
CA VAL A 264 1.93 -11.10 -19.84
C VAL A 264 2.19 -11.03 -18.36
N PHE A 265 1.94 -9.87 -17.74
CA PHE A 265 2.07 -9.67 -16.30
C PHE A 265 0.70 -9.56 -15.65
N TYR A 266 0.52 -10.22 -14.50
CA TYR A 266 -0.76 -10.36 -13.84
C TYR A 266 -0.61 -10.80 -12.38
N GLN A 267 -1.64 -10.63 -11.56
CA GLN A 267 -1.69 -11.24 -10.23
C GLN A 267 -1.91 -12.76 -10.35
N CYS A 268 -1.04 -13.55 -9.72
CA CYS A 268 -1.18 -15.01 -9.67
C CYS A 268 -2.44 -15.44 -8.91
N TYR A 269 -3.05 -16.54 -9.37
CA TYR A 269 -4.22 -17.15 -8.75
C TYR A 269 -4.14 -17.25 -7.22
N SER A 270 -5.06 -16.57 -6.53
CA SER A 270 -5.26 -16.63 -5.07
C SER A 270 -3.99 -16.31 -4.24
N LYS A 271 -3.04 -15.56 -4.80
CA LYS A 271 -1.79 -15.19 -4.12
C LYS A 271 -1.52 -13.70 -4.26
N ALA A 272 -0.82 -13.16 -3.26
CA ALA A 272 -0.20 -11.84 -3.31
C ALA A 272 1.14 -11.93 -4.06
N GLU A 273 1.09 -12.48 -5.27
CA GLU A 273 2.25 -12.70 -6.13
C GLU A 273 1.96 -12.10 -7.51
N ILE A 274 2.98 -11.54 -8.15
CA ILE A 274 2.95 -11.20 -9.57
C ILE A 274 3.52 -12.37 -10.36
N CYS A 275 2.79 -12.76 -11.40
CA CYS A 275 3.19 -13.75 -12.39
C CYS A 275 3.57 -13.03 -13.68
N SER A 276 4.67 -13.46 -14.32
CA SER A 276 5.00 -13.06 -15.68
C SER A 276 5.07 -14.30 -16.58
N PHE A 277 4.21 -14.38 -17.60
CA PHE A 277 4.19 -15.46 -18.57
C PHE A 277 4.77 -14.99 -19.90
N ASN A 278 5.92 -15.53 -20.29
CA ASN A 278 6.51 -15.23 -21.59
C ASN A 278 5.85 -16.08 -22.67
N ILE A 279 5.25 -15.42 -23.67
CA ILE A 279 4.44 -16.08 -24.69
C ILE A 279 5.29 -16.95 -25.61
N THR A 280 6.56 -16.62 -25.83
CA THR A 280 7.46 -17.38 -26.72
C THR A 280 8.01 -18.62 -26.02
N THR A 281 8.56 -18.46 -24.82
CA THR A 281 9.19 -19.57 -24.09
C THR A 281 8.19 -20.45 -23.34
N LYS A 282 6.95 -19.97 -23.17
CA LYS A 282 5.91 -20.63 -22.36
C LYS A 282 6.30 -20.83 -20.89
N THR A 283 7.14 -19.94 -20.36
CA THR A 283 7.62 -20.00 -18.97
C THR A 283 6.95 -18.94 -18.12
N THR A 284 6.56 -19.32 -16.89
CA THR A 284 6.05 -18.39 -15.87
C THR A 284 7.10 -18.13 -14.79
N LYS A 285 7.41 -16.87 -14.52
CA LYS A 285 8.15 -16.44 -13.31
C LYS A 285 7.18 -15.85 -12.29
N ARG A 286 7.60 -15.78 -11.03
CA ARG A 286 6.78 -15.27 -9.92
C ARG A 286 7.60 -14.44 -8.94
N ILE A 287 6.98 -13.41 -8.39
CA ILE A 287 7.54 -12.64 -7.27
C ILE A 287 6.46 -12.34 -6.22
N ASN A 288 6.82 -12.42 -4.95
CA ASN A 288 5.93 -12.10 -3.84
C ASN A 288 5.79 -10.58 -3.67
N LEU A 289 4.58 -10.11 -3.37
CA LEU A 289 4.30 -8.74 -2.96
C LEU A 289 4.05 -8.71 -1.45
N ASP A 290 5.11 -8.40 -0.70
CA ASP A 290 5.06 -8.43 0.76
C ASP A 290 3.98 -7.49 1.31
N GLY A 291 3.09 -8.05 2.13
CA GLY A 291 2.03 -7.31 2.81
C GLY A 291 0.87 -6.83 1.92
N ALA A 292 0.88 -7.14 0.62
CA ALA A 292 -0.19 -6.76 -0.29
C ALA A 292 -1.52 -7.41 0.11
N GLY A 293 -2.58 -6.60 0.20
CA GLY A 293 -3.93 -7.11 0.35
C GLY A 293 -4.42 -7.74 -0.96
N ILE A 294 -5.12 -8.85 -0.86
CA ILE A 294 -5.79 -9.53 -1.97
C ILE A 294 -7.18 -9.98 -1.53
N ASP A 295 -7.94 -10.53 -2.46
CA ASP A 295 -9.27 -11.08 -2.23
C ASP A 295 -10.27 -10.03 -1.69
N ASN A 296 -10.36 -8.89 -2.38
CA ASN A 296 -11.24 -7.77 -2.08
C ASN A 296 -10.94 -7.08 -0.75
N LYS A 297 -9.69 -7.12 -0.30
CA LYS A 297 -9.22 -6.38 0.87
C LYS A 297 -9.10 -4.88 0.58
N PHE A 298 -8.52 -4.52 -0.57
CA PHE A 298 -8.34 -3.14 -1.04
C PHE A 298 -8.68 -2.98 -2.54
N PRO A 299 -9.90 -3.36 -2.98
CA PRO A 299 -10.34 -3.13 -4.35
C PRO A 299 -10.52 -1.63 -4.63
N PHE A 300 -10.53 -1.25 -5.89
CA PHE A 300 -11.00 0.08 -6.28
C PHE A 300 -12.49 0.21 -5.98
N CYS A 301 -12.90 1.39 -5.51
CA CYS A 301 -14.29 1.63 -5.15
C CYS A 301 -14.73 3.07 -5.44
N TYR A 302 -16.04 3.20 -5.57
CA TYR A 302 -16.79 4.45 -5.46
C TYR A 302 -18.00 4.19 -4.55
N TYR A 303 -19.25 4.24 -5.05
CA TYR A 303 -20.44 3.78 -4.33
C TYR A 303 -20.49 2.25 -4.16
N SER A 304 -19.95 1.53 -5.14
CA SER A 304 -19.72 0.09 -5.09
C SER A 304 -18.26 -0.20 -5.41
N CYS A 305 -17.71 -1.27 -4.84
CA CYS A 305 -16.37 -1.70 -5.18
C CYS A 305 -16.37 -2.51 -6.48
N ARG A 306 -15.27 -2.41 -7.23
CA ARG A 306 -14.97 -3.34 -8.31
C ARG A 306 -14.17 -4.49 -7.74
N ASP A 307 -14.80 -5.65 -7.58
CA ASP A 307 -14.12 -6.83 -7.04
C ASP A 307 -12.90 -7.25 -7.89
N TRP A 308 -11.93 -7.86 -7.23
CA TRP A 308 -10.70 -8.44 -7.77
C TRP A 308 -9.79 -7.41 -8.46
N THR A 309 -9.75 -6.20 -7.91
CA THR A 309 -8.88 -5.10 -8.37
C THR A 309 -7.85 -4.70 -7.31
N ASP A 310 -7.56 -5.57 -6.33
CA ASP A 310 -6.62 -5.27 -5.25
C ASP A 310 -5.19 -4.96 -5.76
N ILE A 311 -4.77 -5.68 -6.80
CA ILE A 311 -3.49 -5.52 -7.48
C ILE A 311 -3.77 -5.06 -8.91
N ASP A 312 -3.13 -3.97 -9.30
CA ASP A 312 -3.25 -3.36 -10.62
C ASP A 312 -1.84 -3.20 -11.20
N LEU A 313 -1.63 -3.63 -12.44
CA LEU A 313 -0.32 -3.58 -13.08
C LEU A 313 -0.36 -2.57 -14.23
N GLU A 314 0.74 -1.84 -14.39
CA GLU A 314 0.88 -0.81 -15.40
C GLU A 314 2.21 -0.96 -16.13
N ALA A 315 2.21 -0.66 -17.42
CA ALA A 315 3.42 -0.62 -18.21
C ALA A 315 3.88 0.83 -18.40
N ASP A 316 5.18 1.05 -18.26
CA ASP A 316 5.83 2.31 -18.61
C ASP A 316 6.97 2.03 -19.60
N GLN A 317 7.65 3.06 -20.11
CA GLN A 317 8.63 2.94 -21.20
C GLN A 317 9.74 1.89 -20.96
N ASP A 318 10.16 1.72 -19.72
CA ASP A 318 11.32 0.92 -19.32
C ASP A 318 11.04 0.01 -18.11
N ALA A 319 9.80 -0.05 -17.64
CA ALA A 319 9.46 -0.75 -16.41
C ALA A 319 8.02 -1.26 -16.37
N VAL A 320 7.82 -2.26 -15.53
CA VAL A 320 6.47 -2.67 -15.09
C VAL A 320 6.24 -2.11 -13.70
N TRP A 321 5.07 -1.54 -13.47
CA TRP A 321 4.65 -1.03 -12.18
C TRP A 321 3.56 -1.91 -11.61
N VAL A 322 3.54 -2.02 -10.29
CA VAL A 322 2.45 -2.66 -9.57
C VAL A 322 1.90 -1.72 -8.50
N ILE A 323 0.59 -1.56 -8.53
CA ILE A 323 -0.19 -0.65 -7.71
C ILE A 323 -1.07 -1.52 -6.81
N TYR A 324 -0.89 -1.37 -5.50
CA TYR A 324 -1.58 -2.19 -4.51
C TYR A 324 -1.76 -1.42 -3.21
N ALA A 325 -2.27 -2.05 -2.17
CA ALA A 325 -2.33 -1.46 -0.84
C ALA A 325 -2.01 -2.50 0.23
N THR A 326 -1.52 -2.01 1.37
CA THR A 326 -1.14 -2.83 2.52
C THR A 326 -1.82 -2.30 3.78
N GLU A 327 -2.05 -3.16 4.78
CA GLU A 327 -2.54 -2.72 6.09
C GLU A 327 -1.54 -1.82 6.80
N GLU A 328 -0.25 -2.10 6.62
CA GLU A 328 0.85 -1.29 7.16
C GLU A 328 0.77 0.16 6.66
N ASN A 329 0.45 0.36 5.37
CA ASN A 329 0.25 1.69 4.81
C ASN A 329 -1.20 2.22 5.00
N HIS A 330 -1.96 1.64 5.93
CA HIS A 330 -3.34 2.04 6.25
C HIS A 330 -4.30 1.97 5.05
N GLY A 331 -4.08 1.02 4.13
CA GLY A 331 -4.87 0.88 2.90
C GLY A 331 -4.64 1.98 1.86
N ASN A 332 -3.64 2.85 2.06
CA ASN A 332 -3.21 3.79 1.04
C ASN A 332 -2.38 3.09 -0.04
N ILE A 333 -2.43 3.63 -1.25
CA ILE A 333 -1.75 3.10 -2.42
C ILE A 333 -0.25 3.01 -2.15
N VAL A 334 0.29 1.82 -2.44
CA VAL A 334 1.69 1.48 -2.52
C VAL A 334 2.00 1.18 -3.97
N LEU A 335 3.11 1.71 -4.46
CA LEU A 335 3.55 1.57 -5.83
C LEU A 335 4.92 0.90 -5.81
N SER A 336 5.10 -0.21 -6.52
CA SER A 336 6.42 -0.85 -6.68
C SER A 336 6.81 -0.93 -8.14
N ARG A 337 8.09 -0.66 -8.43
CA ARG A 337 8.69 -0.81 -9.76
C ARG A 337 9.32 -2.19 -9.88
N LEU A 338 8.99 -2.89 -10.96
CA LEU A 338 9.47 -4.22 -11.29
C LEU A 338 10.41 -4.14 -12.50
N ASP A 339 11.54 -4.85 -12.43
CA ASP A 339 12.34 -5.15 -13.62
C ASP A 339 11.55 -6.15 -14.49
N PRO A 340 11.24 -5.83 -15.77
CA PRO A 340 10.42 -6.70 -16.61
C PRO A 340 11.11 -8.01 -17.02
N VAL A 341 12.45 -8.08 -16.97
CA VAL A 341 13.22 -9.26 -17.37
C VAL A 341 13.46 -10.18 -16.19
N GLU A 342 13.99 -9.64 -15.10
CA GLU A 342 14.35 -10.39 -13.90
C GLU A 342 13.14 -10.64 -12.98
N LEU A 343 12.06 -9.85 -13.13
CA LEU A 343 10.89 -9.85 -12.27
C LEU A 343 11.28 -9.66 -10.79
N ASN A 344 12.12 -8.65 -10.52
CA ASN A 344 12.47 -8.23 -9.16
C ASN A 344 11.87 -6.87 -8.83
N ILE A 345 11.57 -6.63 -7.54
CA ILE A 345 11.15 -5.30 -7.07
C ILE A 345 12.40 -4.46 -6.89
N THR A 346 12.50 -3.35 -7.63
CA THR A 346 13.65 -2.43 -7.53
C THR A 346 13.39 -1.30 -6.54
N HIS A 347 12.16 -0.77 -6.51
CA HIS A 347 11.79 0.39 -5.70
C HIS A 347 10.33 0.30 -5.25
N THR A 348 10.01 0.88 -4.09
CA THR A 348 8.65 0.94 -3.54
C THR A 348 8.36 2.30 -2.91
N TRP A 349 7.28 2.95 -3.34
CA TRP A 349 6.80 4.23 -2.82
C TRP A 349 5.47 4.04 -2.09
N LYS A 350 5.27 4.82 -1.01
CA LYS A 350 4.03 4.83 -0.23
C LYS A 350 3.35 6.19 -0.36
N THR A 351 2.10 6.20 -0.80
CA THR A 351 1.30 7.43 -0.97
C THR A 351 0.38 7.69 0.23
N HIS A 352 -0.32 8.83 0.24
CA HIS A 352 -1.43 9.14 1.15
C HIS A 352 -2.82 8.87 0.57
N LEU A 353 -2.91 8.33 -0.65
CA LEU A 353 -4.18 8.13 -1.31
C LEU A 353 -4.81 6.79 -0.92
N PHE A 354 -5.98 6.83 -0.29
CA PHE A 354 -6.68 5.62 0.11
C PHE A 354 -7.18 4.84 -1.12
N LYS A 355 -6.78 3.57 -1.29
CA LYS A 355 -7.05 2.84 -2.54
C LYS A 355 -8.55 2.62 -2.78
N ARG A 356 -9.34 2.42 -1.72
CA ARG A 356 -10.80 2.28 -1.85
C ARG A 356 -11.55 3.61 -2.06
N SER A 357 -10.85 4.75 -2.12
CA SER A 357 -11.47 6.03 -2.52
C SER A 357 -11.22 6.40 -3.98
N VAL A 358 -10.61 5.51 -4.78
CA VAL A 358 -10.35 5.73 -6.20
C VAL A 358 -11.00 4.64 -7.04
N THR A 359 -11.40 5.00 -8.25
CA THR A 359 -12.08 4.11 -9.20
C THR A 359 -11.12 3.30 -10.06
N SER A 360 -9.97 3.89 -10.41
CA SER A 360 -8.89 3.23 -11.15
C SER A 360 -7.62 4.08 -11.09
N THR A 361 -6.50 3.52 -11.54
CA THR A 361 -5.19 4.17 -11.61
C THR A 361 -4.53 3.88 -12.95
N PHE A 362 -3.50 4.65 -13.31
CA PHE A 362 -2.59 4.35 -14.42
C PHE A 362 -1.23 5.03 -14.19
N MET A 363 -0.20 4.59 -14.92
CA MET A 363 1.15 5.18 -14.85
C MET A 363 1.52 5.89 -16.15
N VAL A 364 2.15 7.07 -16.05
CA VAL A 364 2.80 7.71 -17.19
C VAL A 364 4.16 8.26 -16.77
N CYS A 365 5.24 7.78 -17.38
CA CYS A 365 6.57 8.35 -17.21
C CYS A 365 6.99 8.49 -15.73
N GLY A 366 6.69 7.47 -14.91
CA GLY A 366 6.95 7.45 -13.46
C GLY A 366 5.98 8.27 -12.60
N VAL A 367 4.88 8.78 -13.17
CA VAL A 367 3.83 9.48 -12.42
C VAL A 367 2.59 8.58 -12.32
N LEU A 368 2.18 8.27 -11.09
CA LEU A 368 0.90 7.60 -10.81
C LEU A 368 -0.22 8.61 -10.96
N TYR A 369 -1.24 8.26 -11.73
CA TYR A 369 -2.50 8.99 -11.79
C TYR A 369 -3.62 8.17 -11.16
N ALA A 370 -4.55 8.84 -10.48
CA ALA A 370 -5.76 8.20 -9.97
C ALA A 370 -7.02 8.92 -10.46
N THR A 371 -8.04 8.12 -10.71
CA THR A 371 -9.34 8.57 -11.21
C THR A 371 -10.42 8.48 -10.13
N ARG A 372 -11.46 9.31 -10.28
CA ARG A 372 -12.67 9.25 -9.45
C ARG A 372 -13.94 9.44 -10.27
N TYR A 373 -14.97 8.75 -9.82
CA TYR A 373 -16.28 8.73 -10.46
C TYR A 373 -16.91 10.14 -10.45
N VAL A 374 -17.31 10.63 -11.63
CA VAL A 374 -18.13 11.84 -11.74
C VAL A 374 -19.60 11.48 -11.94
N ASN A 375 -19.90 10.68 -12.96
CA ASN A 375 -21.22 10.10 -13.19
C ASN A 375 -21.11 8.82 -14.05
N THR A 376 -22.25 8.25 -14.47
CA THR A 376 -22.28 6.99 -15.23
C THR A 376 -21.46 7.08 -16.51
N TYR A 377 -21.37 8.26 -17.13
CA TYR A 377 -20.75 8.48 -18.43
C TYR A 377 -19.50 9.37 -18.37
N LYS A 378 -19.05 9.77 -17.17
CA LYS A 378 -17.87 10.61 -16.99
C LYS A 378 -17.03 10.16 -15.80
N GLU A 379 -15.73 10.21 -16.01
CA GLU A 379 -14.67 9.97 -15.04
C GLU A 379 -13.78 11.22 -15.00
N GLU A 380 -12.98 11.40 -13.94
CA GLU A 380 -11.95 12.43 -13.96
C GLU A 380 -10.66 11.95 -13.30
N VAL A 381 -9.53 12.38 -13.85
CA VAL A 381 -8.23 12.29 -13.18
C VAL A 381 -8.15 13.43 -12.18
N PHE A 382 -7.97 13.10 -10.89
CA PHE A 382 -7.99 14.08 -9.81
C PHE A 382 -6.71 14.08 -8.96
N TYR A 383 -5.88 13.07 -9.12
CA TYR A 383 -4.68 12.88 -8.31
C TYR A 383 -3.49 12.47 -9.19
N ALA A 384 -2.31 12.97 -8.84
CA ALA A 384 -1.03 12.50 -9.35
C ALA A 384 0.00 12.31 -8.22
N PHE A 385 0.88 11.34 -8.35
CA PHE A 385 2.06 11.17 -7.51
C PHE A 385 3.29 10.94 -8.38
N ASP A 386 4.27 11.83 -8.27
CA ASP A 386 5.51 11.76 -9.03
C ASP A 386 6.56 10.98 -8.23
N THR A 387 6.96 9.81 -8.74
CA THR A 387 7.95 8.94 -8.10
C THR A 387 9.36 9.53 -8.08
N VAL A 388 9.64 10.54 -8.92
CA VAL A 388 10.93 11.23 -9.02
C VAL A 388 11.04 12.39 -8.04
N THR A 389 9.93 12.98 -7.61
CA THR A 389 9.96 14.09 -6.64
C THR A 389 9.34 13.70 -5.29
N GLY A 390 8.62 12.59 -5.24
CA GLY A 390 7.82 12.18 -4.08
C GLY A 390 6.63 13.10 -3.80
N GLN A 391 6.28 14.00 -4.74
CA GLN A 391 5.21 14.98 -4.56
C GLN A 391 3.86 14.41 -4.98
N GLU A 392 2.83 14.78 -4.24
CA GLU A 392 1.43 14.44 -4.50
C GLU A 392 0.68 15.71 -4.95
N ILE A 393 -0.11 15.60 -6.02
CA ILE A 393 -1.02 16.63 -6.51
C ILE A 393 -2.43 16.09 -6.37
N ASN A 394 -3.29 16.75 -5.59
CA ASN A 394 -4.68 16.33 -5.35
C ASN A 394 -5.71 17.34 -5.88
N THR A 395 -5.27 18.29 -6.71
CA THR A 395 -6.07 19.37 -7.28
C THR A 395 -6.30 19.23 -8.78
N LEU A 396 -5.89 18.10 -9.38
CA LEU A 396 -6.17 17.86 -10.80
C LEU A 396 -7.68 17.74 -11.03
N SER A 397 -8.11 18.12 -12.23
CA SER A 397 -9.47 17.87 -12.71
C SER A 397 -9.40 17.77 -14.24
N VAL A 398 -9.11 16.55 -14.71
CA VAL A 398 -9.09 16.23 -16.14
C VAL A 398 -10.23 15.24 -16.41
N PRO A 399 -11.41 15.73 -16.82
CA PRO A 399 -12.57 14.88 -17.06
C PRO A 399 -12.47 14.18 -18.42
N PHE A 400 -13.01 12.97 -18.50
CA PHE A 400 -13.12 12.21 -19.74
C PHE A 400 -14.35 11.31 -19.73
N GLU A 401 -14.79 10.90 -20.92
CA GLU A 401 -16.04 10.17 -21.10
C GLU A 401 -15.86 8.67 -20.90
N LYS A 402 -16.90 7.99 -20.43
CA LYS A 402 -17.01 6.53 -20.37
C LYS A 402 -18.44 6.13 -20.71
N VAL A 403 -18.71 4.84 -20.90
CA VAL A 403 -20.02 4.36 -21.40
C VAL A 403 -20.84 3.62 -20.34
N ALA A 404 -20.22 3.26 -19.22
CA ALA A 404 -20.83 2.55 -18.11
C ALA A 404 -20.24 2.96 -16.76
N ALA A 405 -20.89 2.55 -15.66
CA ALA A 405 -20.50 2.96 -14.32
C ALA A 405 -19.15 2.38 -13.88
N GLY A 406 -18.93 1.07 -14.06
CA GLY A 406 -17.81 0.33 -13.51
C GLY A 406 -16.59 0.28 -14.43
N ILE A 407 -15.43 0.66 -13.89
CA ILE A 407 -14.13 0.48 -14.54
C ILE A 407 -13.51 -0.80 -13.98
N ALA A 408 -13.09 -1.71 -14.87
CA ALA A 408 -12.37 -2.93 -14.50
C ALA A 408 -10.86 -2.70 -14.54
N ASN A 409 -10.38 -1.96 -15.53
CA ASN A 409 -8.97 -1.68 -15.74
C ASN A 409 -8.81 -0.43 -16.61
N LEU A 410 -7.70 0.28 -16.43
CA LEU A 410 -7.36 1.52 -17.12
C LEU A 410 -5.84 1.60 -17.32
N ASN A 411 -5.34 1.17 -18.47
CA ASN A 411 -3.90 1.12 -18.70
C ASN A 411 -3.44 2.21 -19.67
N TYR A 412 -2.31 2.84 -19.39
CA TYR A 412 -1.65 3.71 -20.36
C TYR A 412 -0.65 2.92 -21.20
N ASN A 413 -0.57 3.20 -22.50
CA ASN A 413 0.46 2.66 -23.37
C ASN A 413 1.45 3.78 -23.79
N PRO A 414 2.74 3.67 -23.43
CA PRO A 414 3.73 4.69 -23.72
C PRO A 414 4.13 4.78 -25.20
N VAL A 415 3.87 3.74 -26.00
CA VAL A 415 4.25 3.65 -27.42
C VAL A 415 3.36 4.53 -28.28
N ASP A 416 2.05 4.43 -28.09
CA ASP A 416 1.05 5.19 -28.88
C ASP A 416 0.42 6.35 -28.10
N ARG A 417 0.79 6.51 -26.82
CA ARG A 417 0.32 7.56 -25.90
C ARG A 417 -1.20 7.53 -25.70
N LYS A 418 -1.76 6.33 -25.65
CA LYS A 418 -3.20 6.14 -25.45
C LYS A 418 -3.51 5.55 -24.09
N LEU A 419 -4.69 5.90 -23.62
CA LEU A 419 -5.30 5.29 -22.44
C LEU A 419 -6.30 4.23 -22.89
N TYR A 420 -6.23 3.03 -22.34
CA TYR A 420 -7.04 1.87 -22.66
C TYR A 420 -7.91 1.49 -21.47
N MET A 421 -9.22 1.55 -21.63
CA MET A 421 -10.18 1.31 -20.55
C MET A 421 -11.04 0.07 -20.84
N TYR A 422 -11.19 -0.77 -19.83
CA TYR A 422 -12.23 -1.81 -19.79
C TYR A 422 -13.36 -1.35 -18.86
N ASN A 423 -14.51 -1.00 -19.44
CA ASN A 423 -15.64 -0.36 -18.75
C ASN A 423 -16.93 -1.18 -18.93
N ASP A 424 -17.23 -2.05 -17.95
CA ASP A 424 -18.37 -2.99 -17.96
C ASP A 424 -18.66 -3.62 -19.33
N ALA A 425 -17.71 -4.44 -19.81
CA ALA A 425 -17.73 -5.12 -21.11
C ALA A 425 -17.41 -4.25 -22.34
N TYR A 426 -17.28 -2.92 -22.18
CA TYR A 426 -16.83 -2.05 -23.27
C TYR A 426 -15.32 -1.79 -23.22
N LEU A 427 -14.71 -1.79 -24.39
CA LEU A 427 -13.32 -1.49 -24.66
C LEU A 427 -13.25 -0.07 -25.23
N LEU A 428 -12.65 0.86 -24.50
CA LEU A 428 -12.53 2.26 -24.88
C LEU A 428 -11.06 2.68 -24.95
N ALA A 429 -10.69 3.50 -25.94
CA ALA A 429 -9.35 4.08 -26.04
C ALA A 429 -9.41 5.59 -26.24
N TYR A 430 -8.41 6.30 -25.73
CA TYR A 430 -8.36 7.77 -25.72
C TYR A 430 -6.96 8.26 -26.08
N ASP A 431 -6.89 9.40 -26.75
CA ASP A 431 -5.64 10.16 -26.88
C ASP A 431 -5.38 10.95 -25.60
N THR A 432 -4.11 11.02 -25.19
CA THR A 432 -3.67 11.77 -24.00
C THR A 432 -2.77 12.94 -24.37
N PHE A 433 -2.87 14.03 -23.61
CA PHE A 433 -2.14 15.27 -23.85
C PHE A 433 -1.47 15.75 -22.56
N PHE A 434 -0.24 16.27 -22.65
CA PHE A 434 0.63 16.65 -21.53
C PHE A 434 1.18 18.07 -21.69
#